data_AF-A0A261VM07-F1
#
_entry.id   AF-A0A261VM07-F1
#
_cell.length_a   1.000
_cell.length_b   1.000
_cell.length_c   1.000
_cell.angle_alpha   90.00
_cell.angle_beta   90.00
_cell.angle_gamma   90.00
#
_symmetry.space_group_name_H-M   'P 1'
#
loop_
_entity.id
_entity.type
_entity.pdbx_description
1 polymer ?
#
loop_
_entity_poly.entity_id
_entity_poly.type
_entity_poly.pdbx_seq_one_letter_code
_entity_poly.pdbx_strand_id
1 'polypeptide(L)'
;MKPDLQRLDAAITAAKNLRAAQSDYLRKSERARDAGMDCSPKKRGNLSASMGMAAMDVERQWDTLHAALVDLGICQPKGGDAYSGRAQHMSAFHDHAYQPAIPAVVKQSLTGATQPSKDGGAKHE
;
A
#
# COMPACT_ATOMS: atom_id res chain seq x y z
N MET A 1 -6.84 -29.28 1.47
CA MET A 1 -6.10 -28.26 2.23
C MET A 1 -7.12 -27.26 2.75
N LYS A 2 -7.22 -27.02 4.07
CA LYS A 2 -8.17 -26.02 4.59
C LYS A 2 -7.65 -24.61 4.24
N PRO A 3 -8.51 -23.68 3.78
CA PRO A 3 -8.08 -22.32 3.51
C PRO A 3 -7.57 -21.66 4.79
N ASP A 4 -6.50 -20.87 4.66
CA ASP A 4 -5.94 -20.07 5.75
C ASP A 4 -6.94 -18.94 6.08
N LEU A 5 -7.80 -19.19 7.06
CA LEU A 5 -8.88 -18.28 7.44
C LEU A 5 -8.34 -16.93 7.92
N GLN A 6 -7.15 -16.90 8.53
CA GLN A 6 -6.54 -15.64 8.99
C GLN A 6 -6.16 -14.74 7.81
N ARG A 7 -5.59 -15.32 6.75
CA ARG A 7 -5.30 -14.57 5.51
C ARG A 7 -6.57 -14.10 4.81
N LEU A 8 -7.63 -14.89 4.88
CA LEU A 8 -8.93 -14.49 4.32
C LEU A 8 -9.52 -13.31 5.09
N ASP A 9 -9.48 -13.34 6.42
CA ASP A 9 -9.93 -12.22 7.26
C ASP A 9 -9.10 -10.95 7.04
N ALA A 10 -7.79 -11.10 6.83
CA ALA A 10 -6.91 -9.99 6.47
C ALA A 10 -7.30 -9.35 5.13
N ALA A 11 -7.58 -10.17 4.10
CA ALA A 11 -8.03 -9.68 2.80
C ALA A 11 -9.41 -8.99 2.88
N ILE A 12 -10.34 -9.54 3.65
CA ILE A 12 -11.66 -8.94 3.90
C ILE A 12 -11.50 -7.58 4.58
N THR A 13 -10.64 -7.49 5.59
CA THR A 13 -10.35 -6.25 6.32
C THR A 13 -9.72 -5.20 5.40
N ALA A 14 -8.73 -5.60 4.58
CA ALA A 14 -8.11 -4.71 3.60
C ALA A 14 -9.12 -4.19 2.56
N ALA A 15 -10.05 -5.04 2.10
CA ALA A 15 -11.10 -4.64 1.17
C ALA A 15 -12.08 -3.63 1.80
N LYS A 16 -12.45 -3.83 3.08
CA LYS A 16 -13.28 -2.86 3.82
C LYS A 16 -12.59 -1.51 3.97
N ASN A 17 -11.30 -1.51 4.30
CA ASN A 17 -10.51 -0.28 4.42
C ASN A 17 -10.39 0.46 3.09
N LEU A 18 -10.14 -0.26 1.99
CA LEU A 18 -10.14 0.32 0.65
C LEU A 18 -11.49 0.97 0.31
N ARG A 19 -12.60 0.30 0.63
CA ARG A 19 -13.94 0.86 0.40
C ARG A 19 -14.18 2.14 1.22
N ALA A 20 -13.73 2.16 2.47
CA ALA A 20 -13.81 3.35 3.32
C ALA A 20 -12.96 4.51 2.75
N ALA A 21 -11.73 4.24 2.34
CA ALA A 21 -10.84 5.23 1.73
C ALA A 21 -11.42 5.79 0.43
N GLN A 22 -11.99 4.95 -0.44
CA GLN A 22 -12.67 5.40 -1.65
C GLN A 22 -13.87 6.31 -1.33
N SER A 23 -14.67 5.93 -0.34
CA SER A 23 -15.84 6.73 0.07
C SER A 23 -15.40 8.09 0.63
N ASP A 24 -14.31 8.14 1.39
CA ASP A 24 -13.73 9.38 1.90
C ASP A 24 -13.20 10.29 0.78
N TYR A 25 -12.50 9.70 -0.19
CA TYR A 25 -12.02 10.42 -1.37
C TYR A 25 -13.18 11.03 -2.16
N LEU A 26 -14.23 10.26 -2.46
CA LEU A 26 -15.40 10.75 -3.19
C LEU A 26 -16.07 11.92 -2.45
N ARG A 27 -16.30 11.78 -1.14
CA ARG A 27 -16.87 12.85 -0.31
C ARG A 27 -16.02 14.13 -0.33
N LYS A 28 -14.70 14.01 -0.31
CA LYS A 28 -13.77 15.15 -0.39
C LYS A 28 -13.72 15.76 -1.79
N SER A 29 -13.78 14.94 -2.83
CA SER A 29 -13.86 15.36 -4.22
C SER A 29 -15.14 16.15 -4.50
N GLU A 30 -16.29 15.67 -4.02
CA GLU A 30 -17.56 16.38 -4.08
C GLU A 30 -17.49 17.74 -3.37
N ARG A 31 -16.96 17.78 -2.14
CA ARG A 31 -16.76 19.04 -1.42
C ARG A 31 -15.84 20.02 -2.16
N ALA A 32 -14.79 19.52 -2.81
CA ALA A 32 -13.89 20.35 -3.60
C ALA A 32 -14.59 20.91 -4.84
N ARG A 33 -15.43 20.11 -5.50
CA ARG A 33 -16.25 20.53 -6.64
C ARG A 33 -17.30 21.57 -6.24
N ASP A 34 -18.02 21.32 -5.16
CA ASP A 34 -19.14 22.14 -4.70
C ASP A 34 -18.68 23.48 -4.10
N ALA A 35 -17.42 23.58 -3.66
CA ALA A 35 -16.85 24.82 -3.13
C ALA A 35 -16.77 25.97 -4.17
N GLY A 36 -16.91 25.66 -5.47
CA GLY A 36 -17.01 26.64 -6.55
C GLY A 36 -15.82 27.60 -6.66
N MET A 37 -15.96 28.63 -7.50
CA MET A 37 -14.97 29.71 -7.63
C MET A 37 -14.99 30.69 -6.45
N ASP A 38 -16.07 30.70 -5.66
CA ASP A 38 -16.35 31.66 -4.58
C ASP A 38 -15.60 31.37 -3.27
N CYS A 39 -14.89 30.25 -3.19
CA CYS A 39 -14.06 29.95 -2.04
C CYS A 39 -12.68 30.64 -2.14
N SER A 40 -12.20 31.14 -1.00
CA SER A 40 -10.90 31.82 -0.92
C SER A 40 -9.75 30.91 -1.40
N PRO A 41 -8.66 31.47 -1.95
CA PRO A 41 -7.51 30.69 -2.41
C PRO A 41 -6.97 29.72 -1.35
N LYS A 42 -6.95 30.15 -0.08
CA LYS A 42 -6.56 29.32 1.07
C LYS A 42 -7.49 28.12 1.26
N LYS A 43 -8.81 28.32 1.14
CA LYS A 43 -9.79 27.25 1.26
C LYS A 43 -9.67 26.25 0.10
N ARG A 44 -9.44 26.73 -1.13
CA ARG A 44 -9.14 25.87 -2.29
C ARG A 44 -7.90 25.03 -2.09
N GLY A 45 -6.81 25.64 -1.62
CA GLY A 45 -5.56 24.93 -1.33
C GLY A 45 -5.76 23.80 -0.31
N ASN A 46 -6.49 24.08 0.77
CA ASN A 46 -6.80 23.08 1.80
C ASN A 46 -7.67 21.93 1.27
N LEU A 47 -8.68 22.23 0.44
CA LEU A 47 -9.53 21.21 -0.16
C LEU A 47 -8.75 20.32 -1.14
N SER A 48 -7.90 20.94 -1.98
CA SER A 48 -7.03 20.22 -2.90
C SER A 48 -6.05 19.30 -2.16
N ALA A 49 -5.38 19.81 -1.12
CA ALA A 49 -4.48 18.99 -0.29
C ALA A 49 -5.23 17.85 0.41
N SER A 50 -6.42 18.11 0.94
CA SER A 50 -7.24 17.08 1.62
C SER A 50 -7.68 15.97 0.67
N MET A 51 -8.07 16.34 -0.56
CA MET A 51 -8.41 15.39 -1.62
C MET A 51 -7.17 14.60 -2.05
N GLY A 52 -6.01 15.25 -2.20
CA GLY A 52 -4.74 14.61 -2.50
C GLY A 52 -4.35 13.56 -1.45
N MET A 53 -4.48 13.87 -0.15
CA MET A 53 -4.24 12.89 0.92
C MET A 53 -5.18 11.68 0.81
N ALA A 54 -6.46 11.91 0.51
CA ALA A 54 -7.43 10.84 0.39
C ALA A 54 -7.15 9.94 -0.82
N ALA A 55 -6.73 10.53 -1.95
CA ALA A 55 -6.32 9.76 -3.13
C ALA A 55 -5.11 8.88 -2.82
N MET A 56 -4.11 9.42 -2.12
CA MET A 56 -2.95 8.65 -1.69
C MET A 56 -3.34 7.51 -0.75
N ASP A 57 -4.25 7.73 0.19
CA ASP A 57 -4.71 6.65 1.08
C ASP A 57 -5.42 5.54 0.29
N VAL A 58 -6.24 5.86 -0.72
CA VAL A 58 -6.83 4.85 -1.62
C VAL A 58 -5.75 3.97 -2.27
N GLU A 59 -4.66 4.57 -2.76
CA GLU A 59 -3.55 3.81 -3.34
C GLU A 59 -2.88 2.89 -2.30
N ARG A 60 -2.68 3.38 -1.07
CA ARG A 60 -2.07 2.59 0.01
C ARG A 60 -2.94 1.42 0.42
N GLN A 61 -4.24 1.64 0.55
CA GLN A 61 -5.20 0.57 0.85
C GLN A 61 -5.29 -0.44 -0.30
N TRP A 62 -5.16 0.02 -1.56
CA TRP A 62 -5.10 -0.88 -2.71
C TRP A 62 -3.86 -1.78 -2.67
N ASP A 63 -2.69 -1.23 -2.37
CA ASP A 63 -1.48 -2.05 -2.23
C ASP A 63 -1.59 -3.07 -1.09
N THR A 64 -2.22 -2.67 0.02
CA THR A 64 -2.49 -3.55 1.17
C THR A 64 -3.41 -4.70 0.78
N LEU A 65 -4.49 -4.42 0.06
CA LEU A 65 -5.39 -5.45 -0.46
C LEU A 65 -4.66 -6.36 -1.45
N HIS A 66 -3.90 -5.78 -2.39
CA HIS A 66 -3.13 -6.55 -3.36
C HIS A 66 -2.15 -7.51 -2.65
N ALA A 67 -1.43 -7.05 -1.62
CA ALA A 67 -0.53 -7.89 -0.86
C ALA A 67 -1.25 -9.08 -0.21
N ALA A 68 -2.41 -8.83 0.43
CA ALA A 68 -3.22 -9.88 1.03
C ALA A 68 -3.75 -10.89 -0.01
N LEU A 69 -4.15 -10.41 -1.20
CA LEU A 69 -4.61 -11.28 -2.29
C LEU A 69 -3.48 -12.12 -2.91
N VAL A 70 -2.26 -11.60 -2.97
CA VAL A 70 -1.08 -12.38 -3.38
C VAL A 70 -0.77 -13.45 -2.33
N ASP A 71 -0.85 -13.13 -1.03
CA ASP A 71 -0.63 -14.11 0.04
C ASP A 71 -1.68 -15.23 0.08
N LEU A 72 -2.87 -14.99 -0.49
CA LEU A 72 -3.92 -16.00 -0.71
C LEU A 72 -3.74 -16.79 -2.01
N GLY A 73 -2.77 -16.42 -2.86
CA GLY A 73 -2.57 -17.01 -4.18
C GLY A 73 -3.62 -16.62 -5.22
N ILE A 74 -4.40 -15.56 -4.97
CA ILE A 74 -5.44 -15.06 -5.88
C ILE A 74 -4.84 -14.14 -6.95
N CYS A 75 -3.87 -13.31 -6.56
CA CYS A 75 -3.18 -12.38 -7.46
C CYS A 75 -1.71 -12.79 -7.64
N GLN A 76 -1.15 -12.47 -8.81
CA GLN A 76 0.28 -12.61 -9.04
C GLN A 76 1.05 -11.49 -8.33
N PRO A 77 2.24 -11.76 -7.77
CA PRO A 77 3.10 -10.71 -7.27
C PRO A 77 3.51 -9.78 -8.42
N LYS A 78 3.50 -8.47 -8.16
CA LYS A 78 4.10 -7.49 -9.06
C LYS A 78 5.63 -7.66 -9.07
N GLY A 79 6.30 -7.14 -10.10
CA GLY A 79 7.77 -7.15 -10.18
C GLY A 79 8.43 -6.47 -8.97
N GLY A 80 9.72 -6.75 -8.73
CA GLY A 80 10.44 -6.31 -7.52
C GLY A 80 10.33 -4.81 -7.23
N ASP A 81 10.37 -3.97 -8.27
CA ASP A 81 10.30 -2.52 -8.13
C ASP A 81 8.92 -2.01 -7.68
N ALA A 82 7.85 -2.78 -7.89
CA ALA A 82 6.50 -2.37 -7.52
C ALA A 82 6.27 -2.30 -6.00
N TYR A 83 7.14 -2.97 -5.25
CA TYR A 83 7.15 -2.96 -3.79
C TYR A 83 8.20 -2.02 -3.22
N SER A 84 8.97 -1.32 -4.06
CA SER A 84 9.95 -0.32 -3.64
C SER A 84 9.27 0.99 -3.17
N GLY A 85 10.02 1.81 -2.45
CA GLY A 85 9.52 3.08 -1.91
C GLY A 85 9.10 4.03 -3.04
N ARG A 86 7.88 4.53 -2.97
CA ARG A 86 7.32 5.53 -3.90
C ARG A 86 7.35 6.90 -3.26
N ALA A 87 7.75 7.91 -4.04
CA ALA A 87 7.55 9.30 -3.68
C ALA A 87 6.11 9.70 -4.04
N GLN A 88 5.37 10.22 -3.07
CA GLN A 88 4.06 10.80 -3.26
C GLN A 88 4.17 12.32 -3.09
N HIS A 89 4.01 13.04 -4.21
CA HIS A 89 4.08 14.50 -4.24
C HIS A 89 2.74 15.11 -3.82
N MET A 90 2.69 15.71 -2.64
CA MET A 90 1.48 16.32 -2.10
C MET A 90 1.34 17.80 -2.48
N SER A 91 2.47 18.47 -2.64
CA SER A 91 2.59 19.85 -3.09
C SER A 91 4.02 20.08 -3.56
N ALA A 92 4.30 21.23 -4.18
CA ALA A 92 5.64 21.62 -4.60
C ALA A 92 6.71 21.60 -3.48
N PHE A 93 6.31 21.49 -2.22
CA PHE A 93 7.20 21.56 -1.05
C PHE A 93 7.10 20.34 -0.11
N HIS A 94 6.24 19.36 -0.40
CA HIS A 94 6.02 18.23 0.51
C HIS A 94 6.00 16.92 -0.27
N ASP A 95 7.07 16.14 -0.08
CA ASP A 95 7.22 14.79 -0.58
C ASP A 95 7.03 13.80 0.56
N HIS A 96 6.14 12.83 0.37
CA HIS A 96 5.99 11.72 1.28
C HIS A 96 6.56 10.46 0.65
N ALA A 97 7.60 9.91 1.28
CA ALA A 97 8.04 8.55 0.97
C ALA A 97 7.03 7.56 1.56
N TYR A 98 6.55 6.64 0.73
CA TYR A 98 5.66 5.56 1.13
C TYR A 98 6.19 4.24 0.61
N GLN A 99 6.27 3.24 1.50
CA GLN A 99 6.60 1.87 1.10
C GLN A 99 5.30 1.07 0.89
N PRO A 100 5.09 0.48 -0.30
CA PRO A 100 3.96 -0.41 -0.54
C PRO A 100 3.98 -1.64 0.36
N ALA A 101 2.79 -2.12 0.73
CA ALA A 101 2.67 -3.38 1.44
C ALA A 101 3.28 -4.52 0.60
N ILE A 102 4.24 -5.22 1.18
CA ILE A 102 4.92 -6.36 0.54
C ILE A 102 4.23 -7.65 1.00
N PRO A 103 3.75 -8.51 0.09
CA PRO A 103 3.18 -9.82 0.44
C PRO A 103 4.17 -10.65 1.27
N ALA A 104 3.66 -11.38 2.26
CA ALA A 104 4.47 -12.28 3.09
C ALA A 104 5.22 -13.32 2.24
N VAL A 105 4.59 -13.85 1.18
CA VAL A 105 5.24 -14.82 0.28
C VAL A 105 6.46 -14.22 -0.44
N VAL A 106 6.43 -12.93 -0.78
CA VAL A 106 7.56 -12.22 -1.41
C VAL A 106 8.64 -11.88 -0.39
N LYS A 107 8.25 -11.45 0.82
CA LYS A 107 9.20 -11.19 1.92
C LYS A 107 10.02 -12.44 2.25
N GLN A 108 9.38 -13.61 2.30
CA GLN A 108 10.06 -14.87 2.57
C GLN A 108 11.11 -15.22 1.51
N SER A 109 10.82 -14.99 0.22
CA SER A 109 11.79 -15.17 -0.86
C SER A 109 12.99 -14.22 -0.76
N LEU A 110 12.77 -12.98 -0.31
CA LEU A 110 13.84 -12.00 -0.10
C LEU A 110 14.75 -12.39 1.09
N THR A 111 14.19 -12.98 2.15
CA THR A 111 14.95 -13.41 3.35
C THR A 111 15.55 -14.82 3.23
N GLY A 112 14.97 -15.69 2.40
CA GLY A 112 15.44 -17.08 2.20
C GLY A 112 16.72 -17.19 1.38
N ALA A 113 17.13 -16.13 0.69
CA ALA A 113 18.41 -16.06 -0.03
C ALA A 113 19.64 -15.89 0.89
N THR A 114 19.45 -15.81 2.21
CA THR A 114 20.53 -15.69 3.20
C THR A 114 20.50 -16.86 4.19
N GLN A 115 20.78 -18.08 3.71
CA GLN A 115 21.32 -19.12 4.59
C GLN A 115 22.80 -19.31 4.25
N PRO A 116 23.74 -19.08 5.18
CA PRO A 116 25.12 -19.49 4.97
C PRO A 116 25.14 -21.01 4.91
N SER A 117 25.65 -21.53 3.79
CA SER A 117 26.07 -22.92 3.63
C SER A 117 26.92 -23.32 4.84
N LYS A 118 26.35 -24.17 5.72
CA LYS A 118 27.13 -24.94 6.68
C LYS A 118 27.53 -26.22 5.97
N ASP A 119 28.62 -26.19 5.22
CA ASP A 119 29.27 -27.41 4.78
C ASP A 119 30.80 -27.26 4.68
N GLY A 120 31.50 -28.18 5.34
CA GLY A 120 32.94 -28.46 5.22
C GLY A 120 33.86 -27.67 6.16
N GLY A 121 34.66 -28.25 7.05
CA GLY A 121 34.99 -29.65 7.28
C GLY A 121 36.19 -29.76 8.24
N ALA A 122 36.14 -30.83 9.04
CA ALA A 122 37.23 -31.58 9.66
C ALA A 122 38.44 -30.85 10.28
N LYS A 123 38.50 -30.97 11.62
CA LYS A 123 39.76 -31.02 12.38
C LYS A 123 40.63 -32.16 11.84
N HIS A 124 41.91 -31.90 11.62
CA HIS A 124 42.94 -32.92 11.77
C HIS A 124 44.12 -32.31 12.53
N GLU A 125 44.60 -33.13 13.47
CA GLU A 125 45.77 -32.96 14.35
C GLU A 125 47.08 -32.74 13.58
#